data_AF-A0AAV8YB36-F1
#
_entry.id   AF-A0AAV8YB36-F1
#
_cell.length_a   1.000
_cell.length_b   1.000
_cell.length_c   1.000
_cell.angle_alpha   90.00
_cell.angle_beta   90.00
_cell.angle_gamma   90.00
#
_symmetry.space_group_name_H-M   'P 1'
#
loop_
_entity.id
_entity.type
_entity.pdbx_description
1 polymer ?
#
loop_
_entity_poly.entity_id
_entity_poly.type
_entity_poly.pdbx_seq_one_letter_code
_entity_poly.pdbx_strand_id
1 'polypeptide(L)'
;MKFPKVFPTNDHFKVTMYANFLLGVWPFVFEDSPRLRKLYAFYANFTFLYYLLFILSAYVKLFMLIFDKEFKVKEIMSNICITLLYSITIIRVYAIRTERIKKLIREVMDVEQLIYDSEDEELIDIYRDYTHQSQVSNITFLVNIVMETIFYFLHPLYHDKIEEFDAATNQTTIIKVLPLSSWIPYDEQKHYLISYLWNILDGCIGASYVMYTDIFAFSLIIFPLGQIKILMYILRNFGKYVEKIRKQLGCDRDEASFLTVRECILKQKDIIR
;
A
#
# COMPACT_ATOMS: atom_id res chain seq x y z
N MET A 1 -17.29 9.68 28.22
CA MET A 1 -16.09 10.10 27.46
C MET A 1 -16.21 9.44 26.08
N LYS A 2 -16.53 10.18 25.01
CA LYS A 2 -16.60 9.59 23.65
C LYS A 2 -15.16 9.47 23.14
N PHE A 3 -14.72 8.26 22.82
CA PHE A 3 -13.44 8.06 22.14
C PHE A 3 -13.49 8.75 20.77
N PRO A 4 -12.44 9.48 20.37
CA PRO A 4 -12.39 10.11 19.06
C PRO A 4 -12.45 9.05 17.97
N LYS A 5 -13.21 9.30 16.90
CA LYS A 5 -13.20 8.40 15.74
C LYS A 5 -11.80 8.41 15.13
N VAL A 6 -11.19 7.22 15.05
CA VAL A 6 -9.83 7.07 14.51
C VAL A 6 -9.84 7.30 13.00
N PHE A 7 -10.86 6.77 12.33
CA PHE A 7 -11.02 6.78 10.89
C PHE A 7 -12.42 7.26 10.48
N PRO A 8 -12.56 7.85 9.28
CA PRO A 8 -13.86 7.98 8.66
C PRO A 8 -14.44 6.60 8.29
N THR A 9 -15.75 6.51 8.15
CA THR A 9 -16.42 5.30 7.68
C THR A 9 -16.17 5.13 6.18
N ASN A 10 -15.46 4.06 5.81
CA ASN A 10 -15.24 3.71 4.41
C ASN A 10 -14.99 2.20 4.29
N ASP A 11 -15.82 1.49 3.53
CA ASP A 11 -15.72 0.04 3.38
C ASP A 11 -14.71 -0.30 2.27
N HIS A 12 -14.67 0.48 1.19
CA HIS A 12 -13.81 0.23 0.04
C HIS A 12 -12.31 0.17 0.36
N PHE A 13 -11.82 1.13 1.14
CA PHE A 13 -10.44 1.23 1.60
C PHE A 13 -10.23 0.62 2.98
N LYS A 14 -11.21 -0.05 3.60
CA LYS A 14 -11.12 -0.50 4.99
C LYS A 14 -9.79 -1.17 5.32
N VAL A 15 -9.44 -2.24 4.61
CA VAL A 15 -8.18 -2.98 4.81
C VAL A 15 -6.95 -2.09 4.59
N THR A 16 -6.95 -1.37 3.47
CA THR A 16 -5.88 -0.47 3.05
C THR A 16 -5.64 0.67 4.05
N MET A 17 -6.70 1.22 4.62
CA MET A 17 -6.67 2.30 5.60
C MET A 17 -6.02 1.84 6.90
N TYR A 18 -6.44 0.70 7.45
CA TYR A 18 -5.82 0.14 8.65
C TYR A 18 -4.35 -0.22 8.42
N ALA A 19 -4.04 -0.83 7.28
CA ALA A 19 -2.67 -1.18 6.91
C ALA A 19 -1.77 0.06 6.76
N ASN A 20 -2.18 1.05 5.98
CA ASN A 20 -1.41 2.29 5.78
C ASN A 20 -1.33 3.15 7.04
N PHE A 21 -2.29 3.05 7.96
CA PHE A 21 -2.21 3.68 9.28
C PHE A 21 -1.05 3.14 10.11
N LEU A 22 -0.79 1.83 10.08
CA LEU A 22 0.29 1.20 10.85
C LEU A 22 1.70 1.68 10.45
N LEU A 23 1.89 2.31 9.29
CA LEU A 23 3.18 2.90 8.90
C LEU A 23 3.17 4.43 8.86
N GLY A 24 2.04 5.05 9.23
CA GLY A 24 1.90 6.49 9.13
C GLY A 24 1.79 7.01 7.68
N VAL A 25 1.26 6.20 6.77
CA VAL A 25 1.08 6.58 5.36
C VAL A 25 -0.32 7.14 5.12
N TRP A 26 -1.34 6.63 5.82
CA TRP A 26 -2.72 7.05 5.61
C TRP A 26 -2.95 8.52 6.01
N PRO A 27 -3.56 9.36 5.15
CA PRO A 27 -3.65 10.80 5.38
C PRO A 27 -4.82 11.26 6.27
N PHE A 28 -5.89 10.46 6.39
CA PHE A 28 -7.13 10.84 7.11
C PHE A 28 -7.23 10.08 8.43
N VAL A 29 -6.70 10.66 9.50
CA VAL A 29 -6.70 10.07 10.84
C VAL A 29 -6.98 11.14 11.89
N PHE A 30 -7.81 10.80 12.89
CA PHE A 30 -8.12 11.66 14.04
C PHE A 30 -8.63 13.06 13.65
N GLU A 31 -9.57 13.14 12.70
CA GLU A 31 -10.11 14.43 12.22
C GLU A 31 -10.71 15.27 13.36
N ASP A 32 -11.33 14.62 14.34
CA ASP A 32 -11.94 15.24 15.51
C ASP A 32 -10.93 15.72 16.58
N SER A 33 -9.64 15.35 16.47
CA SER A 33 -8.67 15.49 17.56
C SER A 33 -7.30 16.00 17.07
N PRO A 34 -7.07 17.33 17.08
CA PRO A 34 -5.85 17.91 16.51
C PRO A 34 -4.57 17.49 17.22
N ARG A 35 -4.64 17.16 18.52
CA ARG A 35 -3.48 16.65 19.29
C ARG A 35 -3.05 15.26 18.82
N LEU A 36 -4.01 14.34 18.66
CA LEU A 36 -3.73 12.99 18.17
C LEU A 36 -3.25 13.00 16.72
N ARG A 37 -3.79 13.89 15.88
CA ARG A 37 -3.31 14.10 14.51
C ARG A 37 -1.84 14.55 14.47
N LYS A 38 -1.43 15.46 15.36
CA LYS A 38 -0.02 15.89 15.48
C LYS A 38 0.89 14.74 15.93
N LEU A 39 0.44 13.95 16.91
CA LEU A 39 1.20 12.78 17.38
C LEU A 39 1.38 11.73 16.27
N TYR A 40 0.31 11.46 15.53
CA TYR A 40 0.36 10.56 14.37
C TYR A 40 1.27 11.10 13.27
N ALA A 41 1.26 12.40 12.98
CA ALA A 41 2.18 13.00 12.02
C ALA A 41 3.66 12.87 12.45
N PHE A 42 3.95 13.01 13.74
CA PHE A 42 5.29 12.78 14.27
C PHE A 42 5.71 11.31 14.09
N TYR A 43 4.84 10.38 14.49
CA TYR A 43 5.04 8.94 14.28
C TYR A 43 5.29 8.60 12.81
N ALA A 44 4.46 9.12 11.91
CA ALA A 44 4.55 8.93 10.46
C ALA A 44 5.83 9.47 9.82
N ASN A 45 6.40 10.54 10.39
CA ASN A 45 7.68 11.07 9.96
C ASN A 45 8.84 10.23 10.50
N PHE A 46 8.73 9.74 11.74
CA PHE A 46 9.73 8.88 12.35
C PHE A 46 9.85 7.52 11.63
N THR A 47 8.73 6.84 11.37
CA THR A 47 8.72 5.57 10.63
C THR A 47 9.28 5.74 9.21
N PHE A 48 8.92 6.82 8.55
CA PHE A 48 9.42 7.10 7.20
C PHE A 48 10.91 7.47 7.20
N LEU A 49 11.38 8.25 8.18
CA LEU A 49 12.80 8.55 8.34
C LEU A 49 13.61 7.27 8.59
N TYR A 50 13.11 6.37 9.44
CA TYR A 50 13.73 5.07 9.67
C TYR A 50 13.85 4.28 8.36
N TYR A 51 12.78 4.22 7.57
CA TYR A 51 12.78 3.55 6.27
C TYR A 51 13.80 4.14 5.29
N LEU A 52 13.96 5.47 5.26
CA LEU A 52 15.00 6.12 4.46
C LEU A 52 16.41 5.77 4.92
N LEU A 53 16.65 5.69 6.23
CA LEU A 53 17.95 5.30 6.79
C LEU A 53 18.28 3.84 6.44
N PHE A 54 17.29 2.95 6.48
CA PHE A 54 17.45 1.57 6.03
C PHE A 54 17.86 1.49 4.55
N ILE A 55 17.18 2.24 3.66
CA ILE A 55 17.54 2.27 2.24
C ILE A 55 18.95 2.84 2.03
N LEU A 56 19.31 3.89 2.77
CA LEU A 56 20.67 4.45 2.73
C LEU A 56 21.71 3.39 3.15
N SER A 57 21.43 2.62 4.20
CA SER A 57 22.28 1.50 4.62
C SER A 57 22.44 0.44 3.53
N ALA A 58 21.36 0.11 2.80
CA ALA A 58 21.43 -0.82 1.67
C ALA A 58 22.32 -0.28 0.53
N TYR A 59 22.21 1.01 0.19
CA TYR A 59 23.09 1.67 -0.78
C TYR A 59 24.56 1.70 -0.34
N VAL A 60 24.84 1.93 0.95
CA VAL A 60 26.21 1.86 1.48
C VAL A 60 26.76 0.45 1.34
N LYS A 61 25.97 -0.59 1.65
CA LYS A 61 26.38 -1.98 1.45
C LYS A 61 26.64 -2.30 -0.02
N LEU A 62 25.78 -1.82 -0.92
CA LEU A 62 25.99 -1.97 -2.36
C LEU A 62 27.31 -1.34 -2.81
N PHE A 63 27.60 -0.13 -2.34
CA PHE A 63 28.86 0.54 -2.63
C PHE A 63 30.04 -0.30 -2.12
N MET A 64 29.98 -0.80 -0.88
CA MET A 64 31.03 -1.68 -0.34
C MET A 64 31.23 -2.94 -1.17
N LEU A 65 30.15 -3.60 -1.60
CA LEU A 65 30.22 -4.82 -2.43
C LEU A 65 30.81 -4.56 -3.82
N ILE A 66 30.56 -3.40 -4.43
CA ILE A 66 31.10 -3.05 -5.75
C ILE A 66 32.61 -2.77 -5.67
N PHE A 67 33.06 -2.15 -4.58
CA PHE A 67 34.46 -1.80 -4.36
C PHE A 67 35.24 -2.86 -3.56
N ASP A 68 34.61 -4.00 -3.27
CA ASP A 68 35.29 -5.12 -2.64
C ASP A 68 36.33 -5.72 -3.60
N LYS A 69 37.37 -6.36 -3.04
CA LYS A 69 38.43 -6.99 -3.84
C LYS A 69 37.90 -8.17 -4.64
N GLU A 70 36.93 -8.89 -4.09
CA GLU A 70 36.27 -10.01 -4.74
C GLU A 70 34.90 -9.61 -5.27
N PHE A 71 34.67 -9.84 -6.57
CA PHE A 71 33.43 -9.44 -7.21
C PHE A 71 32.32 -10.47 -6.98
N LYS A 72 31.59 -10.33 -5.87
CA LYS A 72 30.49 -11.22 -5.47
C LYS A 72 29.20 -10.92 -6.25
N VAL A 73 29.16 -11.31 -7.53
CA VAL A 73 28.05 -11.01 -8.48
C VAL A 73 26.67 -11.29 -7.89
N LYS A 74 26.49 -12.46 -7.25
CA LYS A 74 25.19 -12.89 -6.71
C LYS A 74 24.70 -11.94 -5.60
N GLU A 75 25.59 -11.53 -4.70
CA GLU A 75 25.26 -10.63 -3.59
C GLU A 75 24.98 -9.22 -4.10
N ILE A 76 25.77 -8.73 -5.05
CA ILE A 76 25.57 -7.44 -5.70
C ILE A 76 24.19 -7.40 -6.37
N MET A 77 23.85 -8.42 -7.17
CA MET A 77 22.55 -8.47 -7.85
C MET A 77 21.39 -8.55 -6.87
N SER A 78 21.50 -9.38 -5.83
CA SER A 78 20.49 -9.46 -4.77
C SER A 78 20.29 -8.11 -4.07
N ASN A 79 21.38 -7.41 -3.75
CA ASN A 79 21.33 -6.11 -3.11
C ASN A 79 20.70 -5.05 -4.04
N ILE A 80 21.06 -5.02 -5.33
CA ILE A 80 20.46 -4.13 -6.32
C ILE A 80 18.94 -4.35 -6.40
N CYS A 81 18.47 -5.60 -6.50
CA CYS A 81 17.05 -5.90 -6.56
C CYS A 81 16.28 -5.35 -5.35
N ILE A 82 16.80 -5.60 -4.14
CA ILE A 82 16.19 -5.14 -2.89
C ILE A 82 16.21 -3.60 -2.81
N THR A 83 17.35 -2.99 -3.11
CA THR A 83 17.53 -1.54 -3.03
C THR A 83 16.62 -0.81 -4.03
N LEU A 84 16.52 -1.30 -5.27
CA LEU A 84 15.62 -0.71 -6.27
C LEU A 84 14.14 -0.87 -5.88
N LEU A 85 13.74 -2.03 -5.36
CA LEU A 85 12.38 -2.29 -4.89
C LEU A 85 11.98 -1.32 -3.76
N TYR A 86 12.87 -1.08 -2.80
CA TYR A 86 12.59 -0.15 -1.71
C TYR A 86 12.66 1.32 -2.14
N SER A 87 13.54 1.66 -3.09
CA SER A 87 13.63 3.01 -3.65
C SER A 87 12.39 3.42 -4.44
N ILE A 88 11.81 2.54 -5.28
CA ILE A 88 10.55 2.86 -5.98
C ILE A 88 9.39 3.04 -5.00
N THR A 89 9.43 2.33 -3.87
CA THR A 89 8.42 2.44 -2.81
C THR A 89 8.44 3.80 -2.13
N ILE A 90 9.60 4.46 -2.00
CA ILE A 90 9.67 5.87 -1.55
C ILE A 90 8.78 6.75 -2.43
N ILE A 91 8.89 6.63 -3.76
CA ILE A 91 8.11 7.41 -4.72
C ILE A 91 6.62 7.13 -4.54
N ARG A 92 6.24 5.85 -4.34
CA ARG A 92 4.83 5.46 -4.09
C ARG A 92 4.28 6.09 -2.81
N VAL A 93 5.03 6.04 -1.70
CA VAL A 93 4.63 6.66 -0.42
C VAL A 93 4.46 8.17 -0.58
N TYR A 94 5.38 8.84 -1.28
CA TYR A 94 5.24 10.27 -1.59
C TYR A 94 4.00 10.56 -2.42
N ALA A 95 3.72 9.75 -3.44
CA ALA A 95 2.53 9.89 -4.27
C ALA A 95 1.24 9.82 -3.43
N ILE A 96 1.13 8.87 -2.51
CA ILE A 96 -0.04 8.74 -1.60
C ILE A 96 -0.22 9.99 -0.73
N ARG A 97 0.88 10.62 -0.31
CA ARG A 97 0.85 11.83 0.53
C ARG A 97 0.50 13.11 -0.24
N THR A 98 0.42 13.07 -1.58
CA THR A 98 0.08 14.26 -2.39
C THR A 98 -1.38 14.68 -2.20
N GLU A 99 -1.64 15.98 -2.35
CA GLU A 99 -3.02 16.52 -2.30
C GLU A 99 -3.92 15.95 -3.40
N ARG A 100 -3.34 15.58 -4.55
CA ARG A 100 -4.09 14.93 -5.64
C ARG A 100 -4.67 13.59 -5.19
N ILE A 101 -3.87 12.73 -4.58
CA ILE A 101 -4.34 11.42 -4.10
C ILE A 101 -5.28 11.58 -2.91
N LYS A 102 -5.02 12.53 -2.00
CA LYS A 102 -5.97 12.85 -0.92
C LYS A 102 -7.33 13.27 -1.44
N LYS A 103 -7.38 14.12 -2.48
CA LYS A 103 -8.61 14.52 -3.15
C LYS A 103 -9.34 13.32 -3.74
N LEU A 104 -8.61 12.43 -4.42
CA LEU A 104 -9.17 11.20 -4.99
C LEU A 104 -9.77 10.29 -3.91
N ILE A 105 -9.08 10.09 -2.79
CA ILE A 105 -9.60 9.28 -1.66
C ILE A 105 -10.90 9.88 -1.12
N ARG A 106 -10.96 11.21 -0.97
CA ARG A 106 -12.20 11.89 -0.55
C ARG A 106 -13.33 11.71 -1.56
N GLU A 107 -13.05 11.87 -2.85
CA GLU A 107 -14.04 11.65 -3.91
C GLU A 107 -14.58 10.22 -3.88
N VAL A 108 -13.74 9.22 -3.64
CA VAL A 108 -14.16 7.82 -3.47
C VAL A 108 -15.07 7.66 -2.24
N MET A 109 -14.70 8.28 -1.12
CA MET A 109 -15.51 8.25 0.11
C MET A 109 -16.86 8.95 -0.07
N ASP A 110 -16.88 10.09 -0.75
CA ASP A 110 -18.10 10.84 -1.04
C ASP A 110 -19.02 10.04 -1.96
N VAL A 111 -18.47 9.39 -2.99
CA VAL A 111 -19.23 8.50 -3.89
C VAL A 111 -19.78 7.29 -3.16
N GLU A 112 -19.00 6.66 -2.27
CA GLU A 112 -19.48 5.55 -1.44
C GLU A 112 -20.67 5.97 -0.58
N GLN A 113 -20.57 7.13 0.08
CA GLN A 113 -21.65 7.66 0.90
C GLN A 113 -22.90 7.93 0.05
N LEU A 114 -22.76 8.53 -1.13
CA LEU A 114 -23.87 8.77 -2.06
C LEU A 114 -24.55 7.48 -2.53
N ILE A 115 -23.79 6.39 -2.73
CA ILE A 115 -24.36 5.09 -3.12
C ILE A 115 -25.18 4.52 -1.96
N TYR A 116 -24.65 4.55 -0.74
CA TYR A 116 -25.37 4.06 0.43
C TYR A 116 -26.62 4.90 0.76
N ASP A 117 -26.57 6.21 0.55
CA ASP A 117 -27.69 7.13 0.77
C ASP A 117 -28.74 7.06 -0.35
N SER A 118 -28.46 6.37 -1.47
CA SER A 118 -29.39 6.29 -2.61
C SER A 118 -30.61 5.39 -2.38
N GLU A 119 -30.57 4.59 -1.32
CA GLU A 119 -31.54 3.55 -0.92
C GLU A 119 -31.87 2.53 -2.05
N ASP A 120 -31.03 2.46 -3.09
CA ASP A 120 -31.18 1.52 -4.19
C ASP A 120 -30.39 0.25 -3.87
N GLU A 121 -31.07 -0.75 -3.29
CA GLU A 121 -30.45 -2.00 -2.83
C GLU A 121 -29.62 -2.68 -3.93
N GLU A 122 -30.07 -2.64 -5.18
CA GLU A 122 -29.35 -3.24 -6.31
C GLU A 122 -28.02 -2.51 -6.60
N LEU A 123 -27.96 -1.18 -6.45
CA LEU A 123 -26.72 -0.43 -6.60
C LEU A 123 -25.77 -0.68 -5.43
N ILE A 124 -26.33 -0.74 -4.22
CA ILE A 124 -25.57 -1.02 -3.00
C ILE A 124 -24.95 -2.41 -3.07
N ASP A 125 -25.69 -3.41 -3.55
CA ASP A 125 -25.20 -4.78 -3.69
C ASP A 125 -24.08 -4.88 -4.73
N ILE A 126 -24.23 -4.24 -5.90
CA ILE A 126 -23.15 -4.17 -6.90
C ILE A 126 -21.90 -3.53 -6.28
N TYR A 127 -22.06 -2.43 -5.54
CA TYR A 127 -20.92 -1.77 -4.89
C TYR A 127 -20.26 -2.66 -3.84
N ARG A 128 -21.06 -3.31 -2.99
CA ARG A 128 -20.59 -4.23 -1.95
C ARG A 128 -19.82 -5.41 -2.52
N ASP A 129 -20.23 -5.96 -3.66
CA ASP A 129 -19.51 -7.05 -4.32
C ASP A 129 -18.07 -6.63 -4.69
N TYR A 130 -17.91 -5.43 -5.24
CA TYR A 130 -16.59 -4.89 -5.60
C TYR A 130 -15.76 -4.47 -4.38
N THR A 131 -16.39 -3.91 -3.34
CA THR A 131 -15.73 -3.62 -2.07
C THR A 131 -15.27 -4.91 -1.39
N HIS A 132 -16.09 -5.96 -1.38
CA HIS A 132 -15.72 -7.26 -0.85
C HIS A 132 -14.59 -7.89 -1.68
N GLN A 133 -14.66 -7.81 -3.01
CA GLN A 133 -13.57 -8.26 -3.88
C GLN A 133 -12.24 -7.53 -3.59
N SER A 134 -12.28 -6.21 -3.39
CA SER A 134 -11.13 -5.39 -2.98
C SER A 134 -10.55 -5.88 -1.65
N GLN A 135 -11.41 -6.08 -0.64
CA GLN A 135 -10.99 -6.56 0.68
C GLN A 135 -10.37 -7.95 0.63
N VAL A 136 -11.02 -8.92 -0.05
CA VAL A 136 -10.50 -10.29 -0.18
C VAL A 136 -9.18 -10.31 -0.94
N SER A 137 -9.07 -9.55 -2.04
CA SER A 137 -7.83 -9.46 -2.83
C SER A 137 -6.69 -8.88 -1.98
N ASN A 138 -6.95 -7.79 -1.25
CA ASN A 138 -5.96 -7.17 -0.38
C ASN A 138 -5.55 -8.06 0.79
N ILE A 139 -6.50 -8.72 1.46
CA ILE A 139 -6.19 -9.66 2.55
C ILE A 139 -5.38 -10.84 2.04
N THR A 140 -5.75 -11.41 0.89
CA THR A 140 -5.01 -12.51 0.27
C THR A 140 -3.59 -12.09 -0.08
N PHE A 141 -3.41 -10.90 -0.64
CA PHE A 141 -2.08 -10.35 -0.92
C PHE A 141 -1.26 -10.13 0.35
N LEU A 142 -1.85 -9.53 1.40
CA LEU A 142 -1.22 -9.34 2.70
C LEU A 142 -0.71 -10.66 3.28
N VAL A 143 -1.56 -11.69 3.31
CA VAL A 143 -1.19 -13.01 3.84
C VAL A 143 -0.05 -13.64 3.04
N ASN A 144 -0.07 -13.53 1.71
CA ASN A 144 1.01 -14.04 0.87
C ASN A 144 2.34 -13.36 1.15
N ILE A 145 2.37 -12.02 1.23
CA ILE A 145 3.61 -11.29 1.52
C ILE A 145 4.13 -11.60 2.93
N VAL A 146 3.24 -11.73 3.93
CA VAL A 146 3.64 -12.12 5.29
C VAL A 146 4.25 -13.52 5.30
N MET A 147 3.64 -14.48 4.61
CA MET A 147 4.19 -15.84 4.49
C MET A 147 5.56 -15.84 3.79
N GLU A 148 5.67 -15.13 2.66
CA GLU A 148 6.93 -14.99 1.90
C GLU A 148 8.03 -14.35 2.76
N THR A 149 7.69 -13.31 3.53
CA THR A 149 8.60 -12.63 4.45
C THR A 149 9.09 -13.57 5.54
N ILE A 150 8.21 -14.40 6.12
CA ILE A 150 8.58 -15.41 7.11
C ILE A 150 9.56 -16.42 6.49
N PHE A 151 9.25 -16.96 5.30
CA PHE A 151 10.15 -17.90 4.63
C PHE A 151 11.50 -17.28 4.27
N TYR A 152 11.49 -16.03 3.80
CA TYR A 152 12.70 -15.27 3.49
C TYR A 152 13.61 -15.13 4.70
N PHE A 153 13.03 -14.80 5.88
CA PHE A 153 13.80 -14.71 7.11
C PHE A 153 14.21 -16.06 7.68
N LEU A 154 13.45 -17.13 7.46
CA LEU A 154 13.87 -18.46 7.91
C LEU A 154 14.97 -19.07 7.05
N HIS A 155 15.04 -18.72 5.76
CA HIS A 155 15.98 -19.30 4.79
C HIS A 155 17.46 -19.29 5.24
N PRO A 156 18.03 -18.19 5.77
CA PRO A 156 19.42 -18.16 6.24
C PRO A 156 19.72 -19.12 7.40
N LEU A 157 18.72 -19.52 8.20
CA LEU A 157 18.92 -20.46 9.31
C LEU A 157 19.14 -21.90 8.85
N TYR A 158 18.71 -22.22 7.63
CA TYR A 158 18.86 -23.54 7.01
C TYR A 158 20.01 -23.59 6.00
N HIS A 159 20.68 -22.46 5.73
CA HIS A 159 21.81 -22.44 4.83
C HIS A 159 23.09 -22.79 5.59
N ASP A 160 23.90 -23.69 5.02
CA ASP A 160 25.19 -24.02 5.57
C ASP A 160 26.09 -22.77 5.60
N LYS A 161 26.99 -22.72 6.59
CA LYS A 161 27.90 -21.59 6.75
C LYS A 161 28.81 -21.50 5.53
N ILE A 162 29.03 -20.28 5.03
CA ILE A 162 29.89 -20.05 3.86
C ILE A 162 31.33 -19.93 4.37
N GLU A 163 32.23 -20.72 3.79
CA GLU A 163 33.67 -20.57 4.01
C GLU A 163 34.21 -19.51 3.05
N GLU A 164 34.70 -18.39 3.60
CA GLU A 164 35.33 -17.33 2.81
C GLU A 164 36.83 -17.31 3.12
N PHE A 165 37.64 -17.52 2.07
CA PHE A 165 39.09 -17.48 2.17
C PHE A 165 39.59 -16.07 1.86
N ASP A 166 40.16 -15.40 2.85
CA ASP A 166 40.79 -14.11 2.66
C ASP A 166 42.25 -14.31 2.21
N ALA A 167 42.52 -14.05 0.92
CA ALA A 167 43.85 -14.15 0.34
C ALA A 167 44.87 -13.16 0.93
N ALA A 168 44.43 -12.06 1.54
CA ALA A 168 45.31 -11.05 2.13
C ALA A 168 45.79 -11.44 3.54
N THR A 169 44.95 -12.13 4.32
CA THR A 169 45.30 -12.61 5.67
C THR A 169 45.65 -14.10 5.69
N ASN A 170 45.43 -14.81 4.59
CA ASN A 170 45.62 -16.26 4.45
C ASN A 170 44.81 -17.06 5.49
N GLN A 171 43.61 -16.60 5.80
CA GLN A 171 42.70 -17.20 6.79
C GLN A 171 41.36 -17.54 6.14
N THR A 172 40.86 -18.73 6.44
CA THR A 172 39.47 -19.11 6.13
C THR A 172 38.58 -18.68 7.29
N THR A 173 37.65 -17.77 7.01
CA THR A 173 36.64 -17.36 7.99
C THR A 173 35.30 -18.00 7.64
N ILE A 174 34.56 -18.38 8.68
CA ILE A 174 33.24 -18.98 8.53
C ILE A 174 32.21 -17.86 8.68
N ILE A 175 31.54 -17.52 7.59
CA ILE A 175 30.58 -16.43 7.53
C ILE A 175 29.17 -16.99 7.71
N LYS A 176 28.44 -16.42 8.66
CA LYS A 176 27.01 -16.67 8.83
C LYS A 176 26.23 -15.72 7.94
N VAL A 177 25.32 -16.29 7.16
CA VAL A 177 24.47 -15.55 6.23
C VAL A 177 23.46 -14.72 7.01
N LEU A 178 23.31 -13.45 6.65
CA LEU A 178 22.25 -12.57 7.14
C LEU A 178 21.10 -12.52 6.12
N PRO A 179 19.85 -12.29 6.55
CA PRO A 179 18.71 -12.26 5.62
C PRO A 179 18.78 -11.12 4.61
N LEU A 180 19.31 -9.97 5.01
CA LEU A 180 19.45 -8.81 4.15
C LEU A 180 20.90 -8.40 4.04
N SER A 181 21.25 -7.89 2.86
CA SER A 181 22.52 -7.24 2.59
C SER A 181 22.36 -5.75 2.88
N SER A 182 22.52 -5.37 4.15
CA SER A 182 22.51 -3.97 4.61
C SER A 182 23.81 -3.67 5.33
N TRP A 183 24.20 -2.39 5.41
CA TRP A 183 25.41 -1.98 6.11
C TRP A 183 25.07 -1.60 7.55
N ILE A 184 25.84 -2.12 8.49
CA ILE A 184 25.70 -1.80 9.90
C ILE A 184 27.05 -1.30 10.43
N PRO A 185 27.11 -0.24 11.26
CA PRO A 185 28.36 0.35 11.75
C PRO A 185 29.08 -0.48 12.84
N TYR A 186 29.07 -1.80 12.73
CA TYR A 186 29.83 -2.71 13.60
C TYR A 186 30.03 -4.07 12.91
N ASP A 187 30.88 -4.91 13.48
CA ASP A 187 31.15 -6.26 12.97
C ASP A 187 29.91 -7.18 13.14
N GLU A 188 29.25 -7.44 12.01
CA GLU A 188 28.08 -8.29 11.87
C GLU A 188 28.34 -9.74 12.32
N GLN A 189 29.54 -10.27 12.12
CA GLN A 189 29.87 -11.65 12.46
C GLN A 189 30.12 -11.82 13.97
N LYS A 190 30.74 -10.81 14.60
CA LYS A 190 30.92 -10.77 16.06
C LYS A 190 29.60 -10.65 16.81
N HIS A 191 28.65 -9.89 16.27
CA HIS A 191 27.35 -9.59 16.90
C HIS A 191 26.16 -10.16 16.11
N TYR A 192 26.32 -11.36 15.55
CA TYR A 192 25.38 -11.97 14.60
C TYR A 192 23.91 -11.92 15.01
N LEU A 193 23.56 -12.30 16.24
CA LEU A 193 22.15 -12.33 16.67
C LEU A 193 21.51 -10.94 16.62
N ILE A 194 22.26 -9.90 17.00
CA ILE A 194 21.77 -8.52 16.99
C ILE A 194 21.60 -8.06 15.54
N SER A 195 22.59 -8.31 14.68
CA SER A 195 22.51 -8.00 13.23
C SER A 195 21.36 -8.74 12.55
N TYR A 196 21.09 -9.98 12.96
CA TYR A 196 20.01 -10.79 12.42
C TYR A 196 18.64 -10.23 12.79
N LEU A 197 18.42 -9.93 14.08
CA LEU A 197 17.18 -9.30 14.56
C LEU A 197 16.98 -7.91 13.93
N TRP A 198 18.06 -7.16 13.75
CA TRP A 198 18.02 -5.87 13.08
C TRP A 198 17.58 -5.99 11.62
N ASN A 199 18.13 -6.95 10.87
CA ASN A 199 17.71 -7.22 9.50
C ASN A 199 16.26 -7.72 9.40
N ILE A 200 15.77 -8.46 10.39
CA ILE A 200 14.33 -8.80 10.46
C ILE A 200 13.50 -7.53 10.60
N LEU A 201 13.88 -6.62 11.50
CA LEU A 201 13.16 -5.36 11.69
C LEU A 201 13.16 -4.52 10.40
N ASP A 202 14.33 -4.35 9.79
CA ASP A 202 14.50 -3.60 8.55
C ASP A 202 13.67 -4.19 7.40
N GLY A 203 13.75 -5.51 7.21
CA GLY A 203 12.97 -6.16 6.17
C GLY A 203 11.47 -6.18 6.44
N CYS A 204 11.03 -6.32 7.70
CA CYS A 204 9.63 -6.18 8.07
C CYS A 204 9.10 -4.77 7.73
N ILE A 205 9.87 -3.73 8.04
CA ILE A 205 9.49 -2.35 7.73
C ILE A 205 9.47 -2.15 6.20
N GLY A 206 10.51 -2.60 5.49
CA GLY A 206 10.57 -2.49 4.03
C GLY A 206 9.43 -3.23 3.33
N ALA A 207 9.21 -4.50 3.66
CA ALA A 207 8.13 -5.30 3.13
C ALA A 207 6.76 -4.67 3.44
N SER A 208 6.56 -4.14 4.65
CA SER A 208 5.31 -3.47 5.01
C SER A 208 5.05 -2.23 4.15
N TYR A 209 6.06 -1.39 3.89
CA TYR A 209 5.91 -0.21 3.04
C TYR A 209 5.53 -0.59 1.61
N VAL A 210 6.21 -1.58 1.03
CA VAL A 210 5.89 -2.11 -0.31
C VAL A 210 4.44 -2.60 -0.33
N MET A 211 4.13 -3.54 0.56
CA MET A 211 2.85 -4.22 0.65
C MET A 211 1.68 -3.25 0.84
N TYR A 212 1.80 -2.25 1.73
CA TYR A 212 0.73 -1.32 2.02
C TYR A 212 0.49 -0.29 0.90
N THR A 213 1.54 0.06 0.15
CA THR A 213 1.38 0.90 -1.05
C THR A 213 0.72 0.13 -2.18
N ASP A 214 0.97 -1.17 -2.30
CA ASP A 214 0.40 -2.03 -3.35
C ASP A 214 -1.08 -2.30 -3.14
N ILE A 215 -1.50 -2.67 -1.92
CA ILE A 215 -2.94 -2.82 -1.61
C ILE A 215 -3.71 -1.51 -1.78
N PHE A 216 -3.05 -0.36 -1.56
CA PHE A 216 -3.64 0.95 -1.84
C PHE A 216 -3.86 1.15 -3.34
N ALA A 217 -2.86 0.83 -4.16
CA ALA A 217 -3.00 0.85 -5.61
C ALA A 217 -4.08 -0.12 -6.12
N PHE A 218 -4.16 -1.34 -5.57
CA PHE A 218 -5.20 -2.30 -5.92
C PHE A 218 -6.60 -1.77 -5.60
N SER A 219 -6.82 -1.19 -4.41
CA SER A 219 -8.10 -0.57 -4.09
C SER A 219 -8.43 0.58 -5.04
N LEU A 220 -7.46 1.41 -5.43
CA LEU A 220 -7.70 2.47 -6.41
C LEU A 220 -8.05 1.95 -7.81
N ILE A 221 -7.52 0.80 -8.21
CA ILE A 221 -7.83 0.17 -9.51
C ILE A 221 -9.19 -0.52 -9.48
N ILE A 222 -9.56 -1.15 -8.36
CA ILE A 222 -10.83 -1.89 -8.24
C ILE A 222 -12.03 -0.93 -8.16
N PHE A 223 -11.86 0.24 -7.53
CA PHE A 223 -12.93 1.24 -7.43
C PHE A 223 -13.61 1.60 -8.77
N PRO A 224 -12.88 2.05 -9.82
CA PRO A 224 -13.48 2.42 -11.09
C PRO A 224 -14.14 1.21 -11.78
N LEU A 225 -13.69 -0.02 -11.56
CA LEU A 225 -14.36 -1.22 -12.08
C LEU A 225 -15.78 -1.36 -11.51
N GLY A 226 -15.95 -1.13 -10.20
CA GLY A 226 -17.26 -1.11 -9.57
C GLY A 226 -18.14 0.02 -10.11
N GLN A 227 -17.59 1.23 -10.28
CA GLN A 227 -18.31 2.36 -10.87
C GLN A 227 -18.77 2.08 -12.30
N ILE A 228 -17.95 1.42 -13.12
CA ILE A 228 -18.34 1.00 -14.48
C ILE A 228 -19.50 0.01 -14.43
N LYS A 229 -19.51 -0.94 -13.49
CA LYS A 229 -20.65 -1.86 -13.36
C LYS A 229 -21.93 -1.20 -12.89
N ILE A 230 -21.85 -0.27 -11.96
CA ILE A 230 -22.99 0.58 -11.58
C ILE A 230 -23.53 1.31 -12.81
N LEU A 231 -22.65 1.92 -13.61
CA LEU A 231 -23.05 2.63 -14.82
C LEU A 231 -23.71 1.71 -15.86
N MET A 232 -23.14 0.53 -16.10
CA MET A 232 -23.73 -0.47 -16.99
C MET A 232 -25.11 -0.92 -16.50
N TYR A 233 -25.28 -1.08 -15.19
CA TYR A 233 -26.55 -1.45 -14.59
C TYR A 233 -27.60 -0.34 -14.77
N ILE A 234 -27.23 0.92 -14.57
CA ILE A 234 -28.12 2.07 -14.82
C ILE A 234 -28.57 2.12 -16.27
N LEU A 235 -27.65 1.93 -17.23
CA LEU A 235 -27.96 1.91 -18.66
C LEU A 235 -28.86 0.72 -19.05
N ARG A 236 -28.64 -0.46 -18.44
CA ARG A 236 -29.49 -1.64 -18.69
C ARG A 236 -30.91 -1.43 -18.15
N ASN A 237 -31.04 -0.73 -17.03
CA ASN A 237 -32.31 -0.42 -16.38
C ASN A 237 -32.76 1.01 -16.64
N PHE A 238 -32.41 1.57 -17.81
CA PHE A 238 -32.57 2.98 -18.12
C PHE A 238 -33.98 3.51 -17.84
N GLY A 239 -35.02 2.76 -18.22
CA GLY A 239 -36.41 3.14 -17.96
C GLY A 239 -36.75 3.35 -16.47
N LYS A 240 -36.22 2.49 -15.57
CA LYS A 240 -36.39 2.62 -14.11
C LYS A 240 -35.78 3.93 -13.61
N TYR A 241 -34.59 4.27 -14.10
CA TYR A 241 -33.86 5.48 -13.68
C TYR A 241 -34.43 6.76 -14.28
N VAL A 242 -34.91 6.73 -15.53
CA VAL A 242 -35.68 7.85 -16.11
C VAL A 242 -36.90 8.17 -15.27
N GLU A 243 -37.67 7.15 -14.87
CA GLU A 243 -38.84 7.32 -14.02
C GLU A 243 -38.49 7.85 -12.62
N LYS A 244 -37.35 7.41 -12.05
CA LYS A 244 -36.83 7.92 -10.77
C LYS A 244 -36.51 9.42 -10.88
N ILE A 245 -35.76 9.82 -11.90
CA ILE A 245 -35.40 11.24 -12.13
C ILE A 245 -36.64 12.08 -12.43
N ARG A 246 -37.56 11.58 -13.26
CA ARG A 246 -38.83 12.25 -13.57
C ARG A 246 -39.62 12.59 -12.32
N LYS A 247 -39.75 11.64 -11.39
CA LYS A 247 -40.43 11.84 -10.11
C LYS A 247 -39.69 12.80 -9.17
N GLN A 248 -38.36 12.73 -9.14
CA GLN A 248 -37.54 13.58 -8.28
C GLN A 248 -37.52 15.04 -8.72
N LEU A 249 -37.46 15.30 -10.03
CA LEU A 249 -37.36 16.66 -10.59
C LEU A 249 -38.70 17.22 -11.07
N GLY A 250 -39.75 16.40 -11.17
CA GLY A 250 -41.06 16.82 -11.65
C GLY A 250 -41.08 17.26 -13.11
N CYS A 251 -40.17 16.75 -13.95
CA CYS A 251 -40.01 17.13 -15.35
C CYS A 251 -40.72 16.16 -16.31
N ASP A 252 -40.70 16.47 -17.61
CA ASP A 252 -41.20 15.56 -18.64
C ASP A 252 -40.28 14.34 -18.84
N ARG A 253 -40.81 13.25 -19.40
CA ARG A 253 -40.06 12.02 -19.63
C ARG A 253 -38.89 12.22 -20.59
N ASP A 254 -39.04 13.05 -21.62
CA ASP A 254 -37.96 13.30 -22.59
C ASP A 254 -36.81 14.06 -21.93
N GLU A 255 -37.13 15.04 -21.09
CA GLU A 255 -36.15 15.78 -20.29
C GLU A 255 -35.43 14.88 -19.27
N ALA A 256 -36.18 14.04 -18.54
CA ALA A 256 -35.61 13.06 -17.62
C ALA A 256 -34.70 12.04 -18.34
N SER A 257 -35.07 11.63 -19.55
CA SER A 257 -34.26 10.72 -20.38
C SER A 257 -32.95 11.38 -20.80
N PHE A 258 -33.00 12.62 -21.28
CA PHE A 258 -31.81 13.39 -21.62
C PHE A 258 -30.87 13.57 -20.43
N LEU A 259 -31.42 13.95 -19.27
CA LEU A 259 -30.64 14.11 -18.03
C LEU A 259 -29.99 12.79 -17.60
N THR A 260 -30.71 11.67 -17.64
CA THR A 260 -30.17 10.36 -17.28
C THR A 260 -28.96 9.99 -18.16
N VAL A 261 -29.07 10.16 -19.47
CA VAL A 261 -27.96 9.90 -20.41
C VAL A 261 -26.79 10.84 -20.16
N ARG A 262 -27.06 12.13 -19.98
CA ARG A 262 -26.02 13.14 -19.71
C ARG A 262 -25.23 12.78 -18.46
N GLU A 263 -25.90 12.42 -17.36
CA GLU A 263 -25.23 12.02 -16.11
C GLU A 263 -24.42 10.74 -16.28
N CYS A 264 -24.91 9.77 -17.07
CA CYS A 264 -24.14 8.57 -17.41
C CYS A 264 -22.85 8.90 -18.17
N ILE A 265 -22.91 9.81 -19.14
CA ILE A 265 -21.75 10.26 -19.92
C ILE A 265 -20.75 11.02 -19.03
N LEU A 266 -21.25 11.91 -18.15
CA LEU A 266 -20.40 12.65 -17.22
C LEU A 266 -19.67 11.70 -16.25
N LYS A 267 -20.39 10.76 -15.65
CA LYS A 267 -19.79 9.73 -14.78
C LYS A 267 -18.75 8.90 -15.52
N GLN A 268 -19.01 8.49 -16.76
CA GLN A 268 -18.01 7.77 -17.56
C GLN A 268 -16.73 8.60 -17.78
N LYS A 269 -16.89 9.90 -18.07
CA LYS A 269 -15.76 10.81 -18.25
C LYS A 269 -14.95 10.98 -16.96
N ASP A 270 -15.61 11.03 -15.81
CA ASP A 270 -14.96 11.16 -14.51
C ASP A 270 -14.21 9.87 -14.11
N ILE A 271 -14.73 8.69 -14.46
CA ILE A 271 -14.03 7.41 -14.23
C ILE A 271 -12.73 7.31 -15.04
N ILE A 272 -12.69 7.90 -16.24
CA ILE A 272 -11.55 7.79 -17.17
C ILE A 272 -10.43 8.80 -16.85
N ARG A 273 -10.74 9.92 -16.18
CA ARG A 273 -9.85 11.08 -16.03
C ARG A 273 -9.06 11.09 -14.72
#